data_AF-A0A537A2F1-F1
#
_entry.id   AF-A0A537A2F1-F1
#
_cell.length_a   1.000
_cell.length_b   1.000
_cell.length_c   1.000
_cell.angle_alpha   90.00
_cell.angle_beta   90.00
_cell.angle_gamma   90.00
#
_symmetry.space_group_name_H-M   'P 1'
#
loop_
_entity.id
_entity.type
_entity.pdbx_description
1 polymer ?
#
loop_
_entity_poly.entity_id
_entity_poly.type
_entity_poly.pdbx_seq_one_letter_code
_entity_poly.pdbx_strand_id
1 'polypeptide(L)'
;METLFKQKPLERAIEAVVAAGGSEAREAQLVAENLVTANLLGHDSHGIGMIPRYIDAVLEGGLAPNQHPRASLDTGALLALDGCKGYGQVIGREAMQMAIERAKQHGSCVMALGNTHHLGRIGHWAEMAVAEGLVSMHFVNVISHARVAPHGGRDARFGTNPCCIGIPLPGELP
;
A
#
# COMPACT_ATOMS: atom_id res chain seq x y z
N MET A 1 -14.52 17.06 -21.75
CA MET A 1 -15.04 17.84 -20.62
C MET A 1 -14.68 17.05 -19.38
N GLU A 2 -13.84 17.60 -18.50
CA GLU A 2 -13.43 16.89 -17.29
C GLU A 2 -14.55 16.96 -16.25
N THR A 3 -14.88 15.83 -15.64
CA THR A 3 -15.86 15.75 -14.56
C THR A 3 -15.12 15.81 -13.23
N LEU A 4 -15.50 16.76 -12.37
CA LEU A 4 -14.94 16.90 -11.03
C LEU A 4 -15.80 16.13 -10.01
N PHE A 5 -15.13 15.35 -9.17
CA PHE A 5 -15.76 14.60 -8.07
C PHE A 5 -15.30 15.16 -6.73
N LYS A 6 -16.25 15.35 -5.79
CA LYS A 6 -15.91 15.72 -4.41
C LYS A 6 -15.35 14.50 -3.69
N GLN A 7 -14.32 14.70 -2.85
CA GLN A 7 -13.66 13.64 -2.08
C GLN A 7 -14.62 12.72 -1.33
N LYS A 8 -15.44 13.27 -0.41
CA LYS A 8 -16.29 12.45 0.48
C LYS A 8 -17.35 11.61 -0.26
N PRO A 9 -18.09 12.17 -1.25
CA PRO A 9 -18.95 11.35 -2.10
C PRO A 9 -18.20 10.27 -2.89
N LEU A 10 -16.99 10.58 -3.35
CA LEU A 10 -16.17 9.62 -4.08
C LEU A 10 -15.70 8.47 -3.18
N GLU A 11 -15.20 8.77 -1.97
CA GLU A 11 -14.84 7.75 -0.97
C GLU A 11 -16.02 6.80 -0.71
N ARG A 12 -17.23 7.32 -0.43
CA ARG A 12 -18.43 6.50 -0.20
C ARG A 12 -18.80 5.61 -1.40
N ALA A 13 -18.62 6.11 -2.62
CA ALA A 13 -18.89 5.32 -3.82
C ALA A 13 -17.88 4.16 -3.93
N ILE A 14 -16.60 4.41 -3.66
CA ILE A 14 -15.57 3.37 -3.68
C ILE A 14 -15.77 2.37 -2.53
N GLU A 15 -16.11 2.82 -1.33
CA GLU A 15 -16.48 1.96 -0.21
C GLU A 15 -17.59 0.98 -0.59
N ALA A 16 -18.65 1.46 -1.24
CA ALA A 16 -19.76 0.62 -1.67
C ALA A 16 -19.33 -0.46 -2.68
N VAL A 17 -18.45 -0.12 -3.62
CA VAL A 17 -17.92 -1.08 -4.60
C VAL A 17 -17.04 -2.14 -3.93
N VAL A 18 -16.13 -1.73 -3.04
CA VAL A 18 -15.24 -2.65 -2.32
C VAL A 18 -16.03 -3.56 -1.37
N ALA A 19 -17.05 -3.02 -0.68
CA ALA A 19 -17.97 -3.80 0.15
C ALA A 19 -18.78 -4.82 -0.68
N ALA A 20 -19.25 -4.43 -1.87
CA ALA A 20 -19.91 -5.37 -2.78
C ALA A 20 -18.97 -6.50 -3.26
N GLY A 21 -17.66 -6.26 -3.25
CA GLY A 21 -16.62 -7.28 -3.48
C GLY A 21 -16.35 -8.21 -2.29
N GLY A 22 -17.07 -8.06 -1.16
CA GLY A 22 -16.99 -8.94 0.01
C GLY A 22 -16.16 -8.39 1.18
N SER A 23 -15.67 -7.15 1.09
CA SER A 23 -14.94 -6.50 2.19
C SER A 23 -15.87 -6.02 3.31
N GLU A 24 -15.43 -6.17 4.55
CA GLU A 24 -16.04 -5.55 5.71
C GLU A 24 -15.90 -4.03 5.67
N ALA A 25 -16.78 -3.33 6.42
CA ALA A 25 -16.87 -1.87 6.39
C ALA A 25 -15.52 -1.17 6.65
N ARG A 26 -14.70 -1.71 7.55
CA ARG A 26 -13.39 -1.14 7.87
C ARG A 26 -12.40 -1.28 6.72
N GLU A 27 -12.32 -2.46 6.09
CA GLU A 27 -11.46 -2.68 4.93
C GLU A 27 -11.89 -1.80 3.76
N ALA A 28 -13.19 -1.72 3.48
CA ALA A 28 -13.72 -0.87 2.42
C ALA A 28 -13.37 0.62 2.61
N GLN A 29 -13.49 1.11 3.84
CA GLN A 29 -13.08 2.47 4.22
C GLN A 29 -11.58 2.70 3.95
N LEU A 30 -10.73 1.80 4.44
CA LEU A 30 -9.27 1.92 4.30
C LEU A 30 -8.83 1.90 2.83
N VAL A 31 -9.46 1.06 2.01
CA VAL A 31 -9.19 1.01 0.57
C VAL A 31 -9.61 2.32 -0.10
N ALA A 32 -10.84 2.79 0.15
CA ALA A 32 -11.36 4.00 -0.46
C ALA A 32 -10.55 5.25 -0.07
N GLU A 33 -10.27 5.44 1.21
CA GLU A 33 -9.47 6.57 1.71
C GLU A 33 -8.08 6.61 1.07
N ASN A 34 -7.40 5.46 0.99
CA ASN A 34 -6.07 5.38 0.40
C ASN A 34 -6.07 5.73 -1.10
N LEU A 35 -7.00 5.15 -1.88
CA LEU A 35 -7.09 5.40 -3.31
C LEU A 35 -7.48 6.85 -3.62
N VAL A 36 -8.45 7.41 -2.90
CA VAL A 36 -8.86 8.80 -3.11
C VAL A 36 -7.75 9.76 -2.68
N THR A 37 -7.02 9.45 -1.61
CA THR A 37 -5.82 10.22 -1.21
C THR A 37 -4.75 10.19 -2.30
N ALA A 38 -4.52 9.06 -2.95
CA ALA A 38 -3.59 8.99 -4.08
C ALA A 38 -4.02 9.91 -5.24
N ASN A 39 -5.32 9.99 -5.56
CA ASN A 39 -5.83 10.97 -6.52
C ASN A 39 -5.60 12.42 -6.06
N LEU A 40 -5.89 12.74 -4.80
CA LEU A 40 -5.71 14.10 -4.25
C LEU A 40 -4.26 14.58 -4.29
N LEU A 41 -3.30 13.65 -4.20
CA LEU A 41 -1.87 13.93 -4.30
C LEU A 41 -1.35 13.86 -5.75
N GLY A 42 -2.22 13.74 -6.74
CA GLY A 42 -1.85 13.73 -8.16
C GLY A 42 -1.27 12.41 -8.67
N HIS A 43 -1.42 11.32 -7.93
CA HIS A 43 -0.96 9.98 -8.31
C HIS A 43 -2.11 9.11 -8.83
N ASP A 44 -2.77 9.57 -9.89
CA ASP A 44 -4.00 8.96 -10.40
C ASP A 44 -3.87 7.48 -10.80
N SER A 45 -2.68 7.07 -11.25
CA SER A 45 -2.38 5.68 -11.60
C SER A 45 -2.46 4.70 -10.42
N HIS A 46 -2.48 5.21 -9.18
CA HIS A 46 -2.61 4.43 -7.95
C HIS A 46 -3.88 4.82 -7.16
N GLY A 47 -4.78 5.58 -7.78
CA GLY A 47 -6.05 6.00 -7.18
C GLY A 47 -7.23 5.12 -7.57
N ILE A 48 -8.45 5.70 -7.61
CA ILE A 48 -9.71 4.95 -7.83
C ILE A 48 -9.73 4.15 -9.14
N GLY A 49 -8.92 4.52 -10.13
CA GLY A 49 -8.79 3.80 -11.40
C GLY A 49 -8.30 2.34 -11.23
N MET A 50 -7.75 2.00 -10.07
CA MET A 50 -7.36 0.63 -9.72
C MET A 50 -8.53 -0.28 -9.35
N ILE A 51 -9.70 0.28 -9.01
CA ILE A 51 -10.85 -0.50 -8.51
C ILE A 51 -11.30 -1.60 -9.48
N PRO A 52 -11.47 -1.37 -10.80
CA PRO A 52 -11.81 -2.45 -11.72
C PRO A 52 -10.83 -3.63 -11.63
N ARG A 53 -9.51 -3.34 -11.63
CA ARG A 53 -8.48 -4.39 -11.50
C ARG A 53 -8.53 -5.10 -10.16
N TYR A 54 -8.84 -4.40 -9.07
CA TYR A 54 -8.97 -5.00 -7.73
C TYR A 54 -10.17 -5.95 -7.67
N ILE A 55 -11.31 -5.57 -8.23
CA ILE A 55 -12.48 -6.45 -8.33
C ILE A 55 -12.16 -7.67 -9.19
N ASP A 56 -11.51 -7.50 -10.34
CA ASP A 56 -11.04 -8.64 -11.14
C ASP A 56 -10.12 -9.55 -10.31
N ALA A 57 -9.20 -8.99 -9.52
CA ALA A 57 -8.30 -9.77 -8.69
C ALA A 57 -9.03 -10.57 -7.61
N VAL A 58 -10.10 -10.03 -7.03
CA VAL A 58 -10.96 -10.77 -6.09
C VAL A 58 -11.63 -11.94 -6.80
N LEU A 59 -12.23 -11.70 -7.96
CA LEU A 59 -12.91 -12.72 -8.76
C LEU A 59 -11.96 -13.82 -9.25
N GLU A 60 -10.71 -13.46 -9.56
CA GLU A 60 -9.63 -14.36 -9.97
C GLU A 60 -8.97 -15.11 -8.79
N GLY A 61 -9.27 -14.76 -7.54
CA GLY A 61 -8.59 -15.29 -6.35
C GLY A 61 -7.15 -14.80 -6.15
N GLY A 62 -6.76 -13.73 -6.85
CA GLY A 62 -5.47 -13.03 -6.72
C GLY A 62 -5.44 -12.04 -5.56
N LEU A 63 -6.60 -11.61 -5.07
CA LEU A 63 -6.81 -10.74 -3.92
C LEU A 63 -7.84 -11.38 -2.99
N ALA A 64 -7.50 -11.51 -1.71
CA ALA A 64 -8.40 -12.05 -0.68
C ALA A 64 -8.90 -10.90 0.21
N PRO A 65 -10.21 -10.60 0.23
CA PRO A 65 -10.79 -9.64 1.18
C PRO A 65 -10.62 -10.08 2.64
N ASN A 66 -10.65 -9.11 3.55
CA ASN A 66 -10.66 -9.27 5.00
C ASN A 66 -9.46 -10.04 5.54
N GLN A 67 -8.29 -9.78 4.96
CA GLN A 67 -7.03 -10.37 5.41
C GLN A 67 -6.19 -9.36 6.19
N HIS A 68 -5.39 -9.90 7.10
CA HIS A 68 -4.48 -9.16 7.97
C HIS A 68 -3.08 -9.76 7.89
N PRO A 69 -2.01 -8.98 8.10
CA PRO A 69 -0.65 -9.50 8.04
C PRO A 69 -0.42 -10.52 9.14
N ARG A 70 0.26 -11.62 8.79
CA ARG A 70 0.67 -12.66 9.73
C ARG A 70 2.18 -12.63 9.91
N ALA A 71 2.65 -12.55 11.14
CA ALA A 71 4.07 -12.62 11.43
C ALA A 71 4.60 -14.05 11.24
N SER A 72 5.61 -14.18 10.39
CA SER A 72 6.44 -15.38 10.26
C SER A 72 7.74 -15.26 11.07
N LEU A 73 8.15 -14.03 11.39
CA LEU A 73 9.24 -13.69 12.31
C LEU A 73 8.86 -12.40 13.05
N ASP A 74 9.01 -12.40 14.37
CA ASP A 74 8.95 -11.18 15.19
C ASP A 74 10.02 -11.32 16.29
N THR A 75 11.15 -10.62 16.11
CA THR A 75 12.30 -10.69 17.04
C THR A 75 12.81 -9.29 17.34
N GLY A 76 11.96 -8.47 17.96
CA GLY A 76 12.29 -7.11 18.37
C GLY A 76 12.36 -6.16 17.18
N ALA A 77 13.56 -5.75 16.78
CA ALA A 77 13.76 -4.83 15.66
C ALA A 77 13.60 -5.49 14.27
N LEU A 78 13.37 -6.80 14.18
CA LEU A 78 13.22 -7.53 12.93
C LEU A 78 11.82 -8.14 12.83
N LEU A 79 11.14 -7.90 11.71
CA LEU A 79 9.78 -8.37 11.44
C LEU A 79 9.69 -8.97 10.02
N ALA A 80 9.06 -10.12 9.88
CA ALA A 80 8.70 -10.68 8.58
C ALA A 80 7.22 -11.03 8.53
N LEU A 81 6.49 -10.42 7.60
CA LEU A 81 5.03 -10.49 7.50
C LEU A 81 4.60 -11.14 6.17
N ASP A 82 3.61 -12.03 6.26
CA ASP A 82 2.83 -12.52 5.13
C ASP A 82 1.52 -11.73 5.04
N GLY A 83 1.31 -11.02 3.93
CA GLY A 83 0.13 -10.22 3.66
C GLY A 83 -1.12 -11.00 3.27
N CYS A 84 -1.03 -12.33 3.15
CA CYS A 84 -2.14 -13.24 2.90
C CYS A 84 -2.99 -12.89 1.65
N LYS A 85 -2.36 -12.28 0.63
CA LYS A 85 -3.01 -11.70 -0.56
C LYS A 85 -4.06 -10.63 -0.24
N GLY A 86 -4.02 -10.03 0.94
CA GLY A 86 -4.93 -8.98 1.36
C GLY A 86 -4.77 -7.68 0.59
N TYR A 87 -5.79 -6.82 0.66
CA TYR A 87 -5.71 -5.46 0.13
C TYR A 87 -4.47 -4.76 0.68
N GLY A 88 -3.59 -4.30 -0.21
CA GLY A 88 -2.36 -3.61 0.21
C GLY A 88 -2.63 -2.36 1.05
N GLN A 89 -3.82 -1.78 0.93
CA GLN A 89 -4.28 -0.64 1.72
C GLN A 89 -4.47 -0.99 3.21
N VAL A 90 -4.95 -2.21 3.50
CA VAL A 90 -5.08 -2.74 4.86
C VAL A 90 -3.75 -3.27 5.35
N ILE A 91 -3.15 -4.17 4.57
CA ILE A 91 -1.92 -4.86 4.93
C ILE A 91 -0.76 -3.88 5.15
N GLY A 92 -0.58 -2.91 4.23
CA GLY A 92 0.46 -1.89 4.34
C GLY A 92 0.30 -1.01 5.56
N ARG A 93 -0.94 -0.63 5.90
CA ARG A 93 -1.22 0.18 7.09
C ARG A 93 -0.86 -0.56 8.37
N GLU A 94 -1.34 -1.78 8.52
CA GLU A 94 -1.12 -2.60 9.72
C GLU A 94 0.37 -2.97 9.87
N ALA A 95 1.02 -3.35 8.76
CA ALA A 95 2.46 -3.61 8.72
C ALA A 95 3.29 -2.39 9.15
N MET A 96 2.96 -1.20 8.64
CA MET A 96 3.64 0.03 9.03
C MET A 96 3.42 0.40 10.50
N GLN A 97 2.21 0.21 11.02
CA GLN A 97 1.93 0.45 12.45
C GLN A 97 2.80 -0.44 13.33
N MET A 98 2.90 -1.74 13.00
CA MET A 98 3.82 -2.66 13.69
C MET A 98 5.26 -2.17 13.58
N ALA A 99 5.75 -1.85 12.38
CA ALA A 99 7.14 -1.44 12.18
C ALA A 99 7.51 -0.14 12.92
N ILE A 100 6.61 0.86 12.92
CA ILE A 100 6.76 2.13 13.64
C ILE A 100 6.83 1.88 15.14
N GLU A 101 5.96 1.04 15.70
CA GLU A 101 5.99 0.70 17.12
C GLU A 101 7.35 0.09 17.51
N ARG A 102 7.87 -0.84 16.71
CA ARG A 102 9.18 -1.47 16.96
C ARG A 102 10.32 -0.48 16.81
N ALA A 103 10.26 0.41 15.81
CA ALA A 103 11.27 1.45 15.63
C ALA A 103 11.33 2.40 16.83
N LYS A 104 10.19 2.77 17.41
CA LYS A 104 10.13 3.58 18.64
C LYS A 104 10.68 2.86 19.85
N GLN A 105 10.42 1.55 19.97
CA GLN A 105 10.88 0.74 21.11
C GLN A 105 12.36 0.39 21.04
N HIS A 106 12.89 0.12 19.85
CA HIS A 106 14.24 -0.44 19.64
C HIS A 106 15.21 0.53 18.94
N GLY A 107 14.76 1.73 18.58
CA GLY A 107 15.52 2.72 17.82
C GLY A 107 15.52 2.50 16.30
N SER A 108 15.23 1.28 15.83
CA SER A 108 15.04 0.98 14.41
C SER A 108 14.19 -0.27 14.22
N CYS A 109 13.65 -0.46 13.01
CA CYS A 109 12.96 -1.67 12.61
C CYS A 109 13.31 -2.01 11.15
N VAL A 110 13.61 -3.28 10.89
CA VAL A 110 13.70 -3.84 9.53
C VAL A 110 12.54 -4.79 9.34
N MET A 111 11.64 -4.45 8.42
CA MET A 111 10.46 -5.24 8.11
C MET A 111 10.53 -5.78 6.68
N ALA A 112 10.31 -7.07 6.52
CA ALA A 112 9.96 -7.69 5.25
C ALA A 112 8.44 -7.92 5.20
N LEU A 113 7.79 -7.48 4.12
CA LEU A 113 6.38 -7.76 3.85
C LEU A 113 6.28 -8.46 2.50
N GLY A 114 5.77 -9.69 2.50
CA GLY A 114 5.56 -10.50 1.31
C GLY A 114 4.09 -10.85 1.10
N ASN A 115 3.77 -11.41 -0.08
CA ASN A 115 2.44 -11.98 -0.38
C ASN A 115 1.28 -11.03 -0.05
N THR A 116 1.44 -9.73 -0.30
CA THR A 116 0.38 -8.73 -0.23
C THR A 116 -0.09 -8.39 -1.65
N HIS A 117 -1.36 -8.00 -1.81
CA HIS A 117 -1.80 -7.42 -3.08
C HIS A 117 -1.20 -6.00 -3.24
N HIS A 118 -1.60 -5.28 -4.29
CA HIS A 118 -1.04 -3.98 -4.65
C HIS A 118 -1.09 -2.95 -3.49
N LEU A 119 0.09 -2.49 -3.08
CA LEU A 119 0.31 -1.51 -2.01
C LEU A 119 -0.02 -0.06 -2.38
N GLY A 120 -0.41 0.21 -3.63
CA GLY A 120 -0.72 1.57 -4.08
C GLY A 120 0.50 2.49 -4.07
N ARG A 121 0.29 3.76 -3.71
CA ARG A 121 1.34 4.78 -3.65
C ARG A 121 2.24 4.52 -2.43
N ILE A 122 3.49 4.11 -2.68
CA ILE A 122 4.44 3.76 -1.60
C ILE A 122 4.74 4.95 -0.68
N GLY A 123 4.69 6.19 -1.19
CA GLY A 123 4.84 7.40 -0.39
C GLY A 123 3.86 7.49 0.80
N HIS A 124 2.67 6.88 0.72
CA HIS A 124 1.72 6.86 1.84
C HIS A 124 2.29 6.15 3.07
N TRP A 125 3.06 5.08 2.85
CA TRP A 125 3.69 4.30 3.92
C TRP A 125 4.87 5.06 4.53
N ALA A 126 5.61 5.80 3.71
CA ALA A 126 6.69 6.67 4.19
C ALA A 126 6.14 7.84 5.02
N GLU A 127 5.05 8.48 4.58
CA GLU A 127 4.35 9.54 5.30
C GLU A 127 3.89 9.09 6.70
N MET A 128 3.45 7.83 6.86
CA MET A 128 3.10 7.30 8.18
C MET A 128 4.29 7.30 9.14
N ALA A 129 5.49 6.95 8.67
CA ALA A 129 6.69 6.99 9.50
C ALA A 129 7.14 8.44 9.78
N VAL A 130 7.10 9.30 8.77
CA VAL A 130 7.47 10.72 8.89
C VAL A 130 6.56 11.46 9.87
N ALA A 131 5.25 11.18 9.85
CA ALA A 131 4.29 11.74 10.81
C ALA A 131 4.62 11.40 12.28
N GLU A 132 5.40 10.34 12.49
CA GLU A 132 5.85 9.87 13.81
C GLU A 132 7.30 10.30 14.12
N GLY A 133 7.86 11.20 13.31
CA GLY A 133 9.22 11.72 13.47
C GLY A 133 10.32 10.73 13.07
N LEU A 134 9.99 9.71 12.26
CA LEU A 134 10.92 8.66 11.85
C LEU A 134 11.34 8.82 10.38
N VAL A 135 12.61 8.52 10.10
CA VAL A 135 13.08 8.28 8.73
C VAL A 135 12.62 6.88 8.30
N SER A 136 12.22 6.73 7.04
CA SER A 136 11.91 5.41 6.47
C SER A 136 12.45 5.22 5.06
N MET A 137 12.77 3.98 4.72
CA MET A 137 13.20 3.57 3.39
C MET A 137 12.43 2.32 2.98
N HIS A 138 11.88 2.33 1.76
CA HIS A 138 11.00 1.28 1.24
C HIS A 138 11.53 0.80 -0.10
N PHE A 139 11.78 -0.50 -0.20
CA PHE A 139 12.16 -1.18 -1.44
C PHE A 139 11.08 -2.18 -1.78
N VAL A 140 10.40 -1.97 -2.91
CA VAL A 140 9.22 -2.76 -3.28
C VAL A 140 9.46 -3.40 -4.65
N ASN A 141 9.00 -4.63 -4.82
CA ASN A 141 8.97 -5.31 -6.11
C ASN A 141 7.54 -5.62 -6.56
N VAL A 142 7.35 -5.82 -7.87
CA VAL A 142 6.07 -6.26 -8.45
C VAL A 142 6.22 -7.69 -8.99
N ILE A 143 5.39 -8.61 -8.49
CA ILE A 143 5.50 -10.06 -8.78
C ILE A 143 4.60 -10.50 -9.96
N SER A 144 3.67 -9.67 -10.43
CA SER A 144 2.68 -10.06 -11.44
C SER A 144 3.22 -10.08 -12.87
N HIS A 145 3.57 -8.92 -13.43
CA HIS A 145 3.99 -8.79 -14.83
C HIS A 145 5.32 -8.05 -14.94
N ALA A 146 6.29 -8.68 -15.59
CA ALA A 146 7.51 -8.03 -15.98
C ALA A 146 7.22 -6.92 -17.01
N ARG A 147 7.69 -5.70 -16.73
CA ARG A 147 7.53 -4.52 -17.58
C ARG A 147 8.85 -3.81 -17.88
N VAL A 148 9.89 -4.07 -17.09
CA VAL A 148 11.19 -3.38 -17.18
C VAL A 148 12.24 -4.36 -17.70
N ALA A 149 12.96 -3.96 -18.75
CA ALA A 149 14.12 -4.70 -19.24
C ALA A 149 15.36 -4.38 -18.40
N PRO A 150 16.23 -5.37 -18.10
CA PRO A 150 17.52 -5.11 -17.47
C PRO A 150 18.40 -4.25 -18.40
N HIS A 151 19.41 -3.58 -17.83
CA HIS A 151 20.40 -2.86 -18.63
C HIS A 151 21.06 -3.82 -19.66
N GLY A 152 21.06 -3.42 -20.93
CA GLY A 152 21.54 -4.25 -22.05
C GLY A 152 20.55 -5.34 -22.53
N GLY A 153 19.41 -5.51 -21.85
CA GLY A 153 18.35 -6.42 -22.24
C GLY A 153 17.45 -5.85 -23.34
N ARG A 154 16.66 -6.74 -23.97
CA ARG A 154 15.68 -6.39 -25.01
C ARG A 154 14.26 -6.85 -24.67
N ASP A 155 14.08 -7.52 -23.54
CA ASP A 155 12.82 -8.08 -23.06
C ASP A 155 12.60 -7.76 -21.58
N ALA A 156 11.34 -7.72 -21.16
CA ALA A 156 10.97 -7.36 -19.80
C ALA A 156 11.28 -8.51 -18.82
N ARG A 157 11.96 -8.19 -17.71
CA ARG A 157 12.31 -9.15 -16.64
C ARG A 157 11.97 -8.68 -15.21
N PHE A 158 11.81 -7.38 -14.99
CA PHE A 158 11.46 -6.83 -13.67
C PHE A 158 10.11 -6.10 -13.66
N GLY A 159 9.53 -5.95 -12.48
CA GLY A 159 8.50 -4.95 -12.21
C GLY A 159 9.07 -3.52 -12.24
N THR A 160 8.20 -2.54 -12.08
CA THR A 160 8.60 -1.12 -11.94
C THR A 160 9.35 -0.83 -10.63
N ASN A 161 9.28 -1.75 -9.67
CA ASN A 161 10.06 -1.84 -8.44
C ASN A 161 10.39 -0.48 -7.78
N PRO A 162 9.38 0.24 -7.22
CA PRO A 162 9.60 1.56 -6.68
C PRO A 162 10.48 1.55 -5.43
N CYS A 163 11.24 2.63 -5.26
CA CYS A 163 11.95 2.98 -4.04
C CYS A 163 11.36 4.27 -3.47
N CYS A 164 11.17 4.35 -2.16
CA CYS A 164 10.67 5.54 -1.48
C CYS A 164 11.48 5.80 -0.20
N ILE A 165 11.82 7.06 0.04
CA ILE A 165 12.52 7.51 1.24
C ILE A 165 11.71 8.67 1.82
N GLY A 166 11.33 8.57 3.10
CA GLY A 166 10.68 9.64 3.84
C GLY A 166 11.61 10.15 4.93
N ILE A 167 11.76 11.47 5.02
CA ILE A 167 12.63 12.14 6.00
C ILE A 167 11.81 13.25 6.67
N PRO A 168 11.62 13.23 8.01
CA PRO A 168 10.90 14.28 8.70
C PRO A 168 11.68 15.59 8.72
N LEU A 169 11.00 16.68 8.37
CA LEU A 169 11.53 18.05 8.44
C LEU A 169 10.70 18.86 9.46
N PRO A 170 11.34 19.54 10.44
CA PRO A 170 10.62 20.35 11.42
C PRO A 170 9.77 21.45 10.77
N GLY A 171 8.45 21.41 11.02
CA GLY A 171 7.52 22.44 10.57
C GLY A 171 7.11 22.37 9.09
N GLU A 172 7.54 21.35 8.37
CA GLU A 172 7.17 21.12 6.97
C GLU A 172 6.24 19.91 6.82
N LEU A 173 5.58 19.84 5.66
CA LEU A 173 4.80 18.65 5.31
C LEU A 173 5.75 17.46 5.02
N PRO A 174 5.29 16.22 5.28
CA PRO A 174 6.03 15.00 4.96
C PRO A 174 6.47 14.85 3.51
#